data_AF-A0A372NKE2-F1
#
_entry.id   AF-A0A372NKE2-F1
#
_cell.length_a   1.000
_cell.length_b   1.000
_cell.length_c   1.000
_cell.angle_alpha   90.00
_cell.angle_beta   90.00
_cell.angle_gamma   90.00
#
_symmetry.space_group_name_H-M   'P 1'
#
loop_
_entity.id
_entity.type
_entity.pdbx_description
1 polymer ?
#
loop_
_entity_poly.entity_id
_entity_poly.type
_entity_poly.pdbx_seq_one_letter_code
_entity_poly.pdbx_strand_id
1 'polypeptide(L)'
;MVLMVWLALFVLTGLPAHAAESYITAPGEAARAAGLVTESLGKAPQVHTLRITDKDVTMLVHGAGSNDMEEWRVRQGTRLLFFSAEVMSGPAARQAPSMVDNLAGGLFTLDKVALDKVDAVARSAIAYAKLEGEASVQSIEITKRVFLLPAPSYGDIRWSVYVTSPRESATIYADAGGTIIGGDLSNTARARNMNFIDDDDWPKEAALESLTGVIGGKPVIRDLTIYPKSVQLKADHPTTKGATVGYSWDISGVTRSPIASPMFPGTEQEPALSLGEIDLSKLSKVRDAAKKAWGNDKSTLNYMMLRLFSDGPGKPEQRWTVHFTDWTQSGELALFTNSGTVDLTADGIVRATDLPDARQPNRNWLDATTTRDVFAVVSEQFGRNARFAELSVSNDSMRILAEVPDTPGKMREYNANDRGITASSMMMPWDAEFRPERLFRMDDLAFFSAEKLNELTARTFTRLKVGSDMSLSRYTFSIGQLMSPDGSFMVPSPDGKVTLEIRLEGQDGWKGGRVTYSSTGEEIDVVMP
;
A
#
# COMPACT_ATOMS: atom_id res chain seq x y z
N MET A 1 39.92 54.41 58.40
CA MET A 1 40.53 53.36 59.23
C MET A 1 39.48 52.28 59.41
N VAL A 2 39.66 51.13 58.74
CA VAL A 2 38.95 49.84 58.92
C VAL A 2 37.45 49.79 58.53
N LEU A 3 36.86 48.73 57.98
CA LEU A 3 37.22 47.63 57.07
C LEU A 3 35.89 46.84 56.90
N MET A 4 35.63 46.31 55.70
CA MET A 4 34.91 45.05 55.34
C MET A 4 33.69 44.56 56.15
N VAL A 5 32.69 43.97 55.48
CA VAL A 5 32.57 42.52 55.13
C VAL A 5 31.17 42.28 54.53
N TRP A 6 31.14 41.48 53.46
CA TRP A 6 30.05 40.66 52.86
C TRP A 6 29.72 41.00 51.41
N LEU A 7 30.72 40.75 50.56
CA LEU A 7 30.54 40.41 49.16
C LEU A 7 30.29 38.89 49.11
N ALA A 8 29.12 38.46 48.64
CA ALA A 8 28.82 37.07 48.39
C ALA A 8 29.77 36.54 47.30
N LEU A 9 30.45 35.44 47.64
CA LEU A 9 31.49 34.79 46.85
C LEU A 9 30.85 34.10 45.63
N PHE A 10 30.75 34.80 44.49
CA PHE A 10 30.66 34.15 43.18
C PHE A 10 32.03 33.55 42.89
N VAL A 11 32.15 32.22 43.00
CA VAL A 11 33.33 31.50 42.52
C VAL A 11 33.30 31.53 40.98
N LEU A 12 33.84 32.62 40.41
CA LEU A 12 34.27 32.67 39.02
C LEU A 12 35.61 31.93 38.94
N THR A 13 35.57 30.62 38.70
CA THR A 13 36.73 29.93 38.14
C THR A 13 36.94 30.49 36.74
N GLY A 14 37.98 31.31 36.59
CA GLY A 14 38.35 31.92 35.31
C GLY A 14 38.77 30.87 34.31
N LEU A 15 37.85 30.47 33.43
CA LEU A 15 38.17 29.74 32.21
C LEU A 15 38.91 30.69 31.24
N PRO A 16 39.88 30.19 30.44
CA PRO A 16 40.53 31.00 29.41
C PRO A 16 39.49 31.58 28.46
N ALA A 17 39.72 32.82 28.02
CA ALA A 17 38.84 33.56 27.12
C ALA A 17 38.83 32.91 25.72
N HIS A 18 38.03 31.87 25.55
CA HIS A 18 37.61 31.31 24.28
C HIS A 18 36.09 31.31 24.28
N ALA A 19 35.47 32.09 23.38
CA ALA A 19 34.09 31.84 23.01
C ALA A 19 34.07 31.44 21.54
N ALA A 20 33.37 30.36 21.25
CA ALA A 20 33.06 29.97 19.89
C ALA A 20 32.17 31.03 19.21
N GLU A 21 32.23 31.12 17.89
CA GLU A 21 31.27 31.91 17.11
C GLU A 21 29.88 31.26 17.10
N SER A 22 29.83 29.93 17.17
CA SER A 22 28.62 29.11 17.34
C SER A 22 28.99 27.71 17.82
N TYR A 23 28.18 27.09 18.69
CA TYR A 23 28.36 25.67 19.04
C TYR A 23 27.85 24.70 17.96
N ILE A 24 27.10 25.17 16.98
CA ILE A 24 26.58 24.34 15.88
C ILE A 24 27.53 24.36 14.69
N THR A 25 28.00 25.53 14.27
CA THR A 25 28.72 25.67 13.00
C THR A 25 30.24 25.66 13.15
N ALA A 26 30.77 25.94 14.36
CA ALA A 26 32.21 25.87 14.60
C ALA A 26 32.66 24.43 14.94
N PRO A 27 33.65 23.87 14.23
CA PRO A 27 34.11 22.50 14.45
C PRO A 27 34.58 22.25 15.89
N GLY A 28 34.09 21.16 16.50
CA GLY A 28 34.51 20.71 17.84
C GLY A 28 34.02 21.52 19.04
N GLU A 29 33.38 22.67 18.85
CA GLU A 29 33.02 23.58 19.94
C GLU A 29 31.92 23.03 20.86
N ALA A 30 30.95 22.28 20.32
CA ALA A 30 29.96 21.56 21.13
C ALA A 30 30.61 20.47 22.01
N ALA A 31 31.58 19.72 21.47
CA ALA A 31 32.31 18.70 22.22
C ALA A 31 33.11 19.32 23.37
N ARG A 32 33.77 20.46 23.12
CA ARG A 32 34.49 21.22 24.15
C ARG A 32 33.54 21.69 25.25
N ALA A 33 32.41 22.29 24.90
CA ALA A 33 31.43 22.75 25.89
C ALA A 33 30.86 21.60 26.74
N ALA A 34 30.57 20.44 26.16
CA ALA A 34 30.17 19.25 26.90
C ALA A 34 31.33 18.70 27.79
N GLY A 35 32.58 18.85 27.34
CA GLY A 35 33.78 18.55 28.11
C GLY A 35 33.88 19.36 29.40
N LEU A 36 33.58 20.66 29.36
CA LEU A 36 33.57 21.52 30.56
C LEU A 36 32.59 21.01 31.64
N VAL A 37 31.41 20.54 31.23
CA VAL A 37 30.44 19.93 32.15
C VAL A 37 30.99 18.63 32.73
N THR A 38 31.65 17.80 31.91
CA THR A 38 32.28 16.55 32.36
C THR A 38 33.39 16.79 33.38
N GLU A 39 34.24 17.79 33.14
CA GLU A 39 35.28 18.22 34.08
C GLU A 39 34.67 18.69 35.41
N SER A 40 33.61 19.50 35.35
CA SER A 40 32.92 20.00 36.55
C SER A 40 32.25 18.90 37.36
N LEU A 41 31.77 17.83 36.71
CA LEU A 41 31.18 16.67 37.38
C LEU A 41 32.24 15.74 38.01
N GLY A 42 33.49 15.81 37.55
CA GLY A 42 34.60 14.95 38.02
C GLY A 42 34.45 13.47 37.68
N LYS A 43 33.47 13.10 36.85
CA LYS A 43 33.18 11.73 36.40
C LYS A 43 32.52 11.75 35.02
N ALA A 44 32.55 10.62 34.32
CA ALA A 44 31.82 10.47 33.06
C ALA A 44 30.30 10.62 33.28
N PRO A 45 29.63 11.59 32.65
CA PRO A 45 28.20 11.82 32.84
C PRO A 45 27.36 10.72 32.18
N GLN A 46 26.29 10.33 32.87
CA GLN A 46 25.18 9.58 32.27
C GLN A 46 24.15 10.61 31.80
N VAL A 47 24.09 10.84 30.49
CA VAL A 47 23.31 11.89 29.83
C VAL A 47 21.98 11.33 29.39
N HIS A 48 20.89 12.03 29.67
CA HIS A 48 19.56 11.72 29.13
C HIS A 48 19.26 12.53 27.88
N THR A 49 19.59 13.83 27.91
CA THR A 49 19.34 14.76 26.82
C THR A 49 20.51 15.71 26.68
N LEU A 50 20.96 15.90 25.44
CA LEU A 50 21.87 16.98 25.08
C LEU A 50 21.17 17.89 24.07
N ARG A 51 21.07 19.18 24.37
CA ARG A 51 20.53 20.19 23.47
C ARG A 51 21.61 21.21 23.13
N ILE A 52 21.80 21.45 21.84
CA ILE A 52 22.78 22.39 21.30
C ILE A 52 22.02 23.44 20.48
N THR A 53 22.32 24.71 20.72
CA THR A 53 21.94 25.86 19.91
C THR A 53 23.21 26.61 19.53
N ASP A 54 23.14 27.64 18.68
CA ASP A 54 24.32 28.44 18.35
C ASP A 54 25.04 28.98 19.60
N LYS A 55 24.31 29.29 20.69
CA LYS A 55 24.86 30.00 21.85
C LYS A 55 24.83 29.23 23.16
N ASP A 56 24.23 28.05 23.17
CA ASP A 56 24.04 27.25 24.38
C ASP A 56 24.22 25.76 24.12
N VAL A 57 24.93 25.09 25.03
CA VAL A 57 24.92 23.63 25.19
C VAL A 57 24.29 23.31 26.54
N THR A 58 23.21 22.54 26.53
CA THR A 58 22.47 22.12 27.72
C THR A 58 22.49 20.60 27.83
N MET A 59 22.93 20.09 28.98
CA MET A 59 23.01 18.68 29.31
C MET A 59 22.08 18.36 30.47
N LEU A 60 21.21 17.39 30.28
CA LEU A 60 20.42 16.79 31.35
C LEU A 60 21.08 15.47 31.75
N VAL A 61 21.66 15.41 32.96
CA VAL A 61 22.45 14.26 33.45
C VAL A 61 21.82 13.64 34.68
N HIS A 62 22.12 12.37 34.93
CA HIS A 62 21.68 11.66 36.14
C HIS A 62 22.31 12.26 37.40
N GLY A 63 21.46 12.65 38.36
CA GLY A 63 21.83 13.25 39.63
C GLY A 63 22.21 12.24 40.71
N ALA A 64 22.13 12.67 41.98
CA ALA A 64 22.52 11.85 43.14
C ALA A 64 21.45 10.80 43.55
N GLY A 65 20.16 11.09 43.37
CA GLY A 65 19.06 10.16 43.63
C GLY A 65 18.67 9.34 42.39
N SER A 66 18.00 8.20 42.59
CA SER A 66 17.71 7.21 41.54
C SER A 66 16.82 7.71 40.39
N ASN A 67 16.09 8.79 40.60
CA ASN A 67 15.20 9.43 39.62
C ASN A 67 15.51 10.93 39.46
N ASP A 68 16.62 11.40 40.04
CA ASP A 68 16.96 12.82 40.01
C ASP A 68 17.73 13.13 38.73
N MET A 69 17.36 14.23 38.07
CA MET A 69 18.08 14.75 36.93
C MET A 69 18.63 16.14 37.26
N GLU A 70 19.84 16.41 36.80
CA GLU A 70 20.50 17.70 36.94
C GLU A 70 20.74 18.31 35.57
N GLU A 71 20.29 19.54 35.40
CA GLU A 71 20.58 20.34 34.20
C GLU A 71 21.87 21.12 34.40
N TRP A 72 22.75 21.00 33.42
CA TRP A 72 23.97 21.77 33.27
C TRP A 72 23.90 22.54 31.96
N ARG A 73 24.30 23.80 31.98
CA ARG A 73 24.28 24.66 30.79
C ARG A 73 25.58 25.41 30.65
N VAL A 74 26.15 25.38 29.45
CA VAL A 74 27.25 26.23 29.01
C VAL A 74 26.68 27.22 28.00
N ARG A 75 26.77 28.51 28.32
CA ARG A 75 26.21 29.60 27.54
C ARG A 75 27.31 30.55 27.09
N GLN A 76 27.28 30.96 25.83
CA GLN A 76 28.03 32.12 25.37
C GLN A 76 27.42 33.40 25.95
N GLY A 77 28.17 34.06 26.83
CA GLY A 77 27.81 35.34 27.42
C GLY A 77 27.98 36.50 26.44
N THR A 78 27.14 37.51 26.54
CA THR A 78 27.24 38.73 25.71
C THR A 78 28.06 39.82 26.41
N ARG A 79 29.10 40.30 25.70
CA ARG A 79 29.99 41.47 25.88
C ARG A 79 29.87 42.34 27.14
N LEU A 80 30.98 42.40 27.88
CA LEU A 80 31.49 43.65 28.46
C LEU A 80 32.82 44.01 27.74
N LEU A 81 32.77 45.16 27.07
CA LEU A 81 33.86 45.89 26.41
C LEU A 81 34.57 45.20 25.23
N PHE A 82 35.23 44.03 25.33
CA PHE A 82 35.87 43.37 24.15
C PHE A 82 36.02 41.85 24.28
N PHE A 83 35.52 41.24 25.36
CA PHE A 83 35.69 39.82 25.63
C PHE A 83 34.35 39.08 25.50
N SER A 84 34.39 37.96 24.79
CA SER A 84 33.34 36.94 24.82
C SER A 84 33.71 35.92 25.88
N ALA A 85 32.87 35.77 26.90
CA ALA A 85 33.07 34.83 27.99
C ALA A 85 32.00 33.74 27.94
N GLU A 86 32.39 32.51 28.20
CA GLU A 86 31.45 31.42 28.41
C GLU A 86 31.08 31.34 29.89
N VAL A 87 29.80 31.10 30.16
CA VAL A 87 29.28 30.96 31.52
C VAL A 87 28.70 29.56 31.65
N MET A 88 29.24 28.80 32.59
CA MET A 88 28.68 27.52 32.99
C MET A 88 27.76 27.72 34.20
N SER A 89 26.58 27.09 34.17
CA SER A 89 25.62 27.08 35.27
C SER A 89 25.10 25.66 35.51
N GLY A 90 24.97 25.27 36.77
CA GLY A 90 24.53 23.94 37.20
C GLY A 90 25.21 23.54 38.53
N PRO A 91 24.76 22.45 39.18
CA PRO A 91 23.60 21.65 38.81
C PRO A 91 22.27 22.35 39.14
N ALA A 92 21.28 22.28 38.25
CA ALA A 92 19.91 22.70 38.51
C ALA A 92 18.98 21.47 38.51
N ALA A 93 18.27 21.23 39.62
CA ALA A 93 17.36 20.09 39.71
C ALA A 93 16.24 20.15 38.66
N ARG A 94 16.02 19.04 37.96
CA ARG A 94 14.96 18.84 36.97
C ARG A 94 14.27 17.50 37.22
N GLN A 95 13.01 17.42 36.82
CA GLN A 95 12.30 16.15 36.76
C GLN A 95 12.69 15.39 35.49
N ALA A 96 12.87 14.09 35.61
CA ALA A 96 13.04 13.21 34.47
C ALA A 96 11.78 13.24 33.57
N PRO A 97 11.92 13.25 32.24
CA PRO A 97 10.80 13.05 31.33
C PRO A 97 10.17 11.66 31.55
N SER A 98 8.98 11.59 32.15
CA SER A 98 8.33 10.31 32.49
C SER A 98 7.42 9.82 31.35
N MET A 99 8.02 9.22 30.32
CA MET A 99 7.26 8.42 29.33
C MET A 99 7.55 6.91 29.43
N VAL A 100 8.67 6.54 30.05
CA VAL A 100 9.09 5.14 30.28
C VAL A 100 9.53 5.02 31.74
N ASP A 101 9.02 4.03 32.46
CA ASP A 101 9.28 3.85 33.90
C ASP A 101 10.76 3.60 34.25
N ASN A 102 11.57 3.14 33.29
CA ASN A 102 12.98 2.83 33.48
C ASN A 102 13.90 3.97 32.97
N LEU A 103 14.14 4.98 33.80
CA LEU A 103 15.04 6.11 33.48
C LEU A 103 16.44 5.65 33.03
N ALA A 104 16.99 4.60 33.65
CA ALA A 104 18.33 4.10 33.32
C ALA A 104 18.43 3.65 31.86
N GLY A 105 17.33 3.15 31.27
CA GLY A 105 17.26 2.81 29.86
C GLY A 105 17.45 4.02 28.93
N GLY A 106 17.07 5.22 29.36
CA GLY A 106 17.16 6.47 28.60
C GLY A 106 18.53 7.15 28.65
N LEU A 107 19.41 6.72 29.56
CA LEU A 107 20.74 7.31 29.73
C LEU A 107 21.74 6.77 28.70
N PHE A 108 22.66 7.63 28.26
CA PHE A 108 23.80 7.29 27.41
C PHE A 108 25.06 8.05 27.85
N THR A 109 26.23 7.57 27.44
CA THR A 109 27.51 8.22 27.71
C THR A 109 27.96 9.06 26.51
N LEU A 110 28.68 10.15 26.77
CA LEU A 110 29.11 11.07 25.71
C LEU A 110 30.05 10.42 24.68
N ASP A 111 30.82 9.40 25.04
CA ASP A 111 31.70 8.67 24.12
C ASP A 111 30.95 7.89 23.02
N LYS A 112 29.64 7.67 23.21
CA LYS A 112 28.78 7.03 22.20
C LYS A 112 28.29 7.99 21.13
N VAL A 113 28.56 9.28 21.28
CA VAL A 113 28.05 10.33 20.41
C VAL A 113 29.21 11.09 19.79
N ALA A 114 29.22 11.23 18.47
CA ALA A 114 30.27 11.95 17.74
C ALA A 114 30.11 13.48 17.83
N LEU A 115 30.22 14.06 19.03
CA LEU A 115 30.02 15.50 19.27
C LEU A 115 31.04 16.41 18.56
N ASP A 116 32.18 15.85 18.18
CA ASP A 116 33.18 16.51 17.34
C ASP A 116 32.67 16.78 15.91
N LYS A 117 31.63 16.06 15.47
CA LYS A 117 31.04 16.18 14.12
C LYS A 117 29.82 17.08 14.03
N VAL A 118 29.49 17.85 15.08
CA VAL A 118 28.27 18.67 15.12
C VAL A 118 28.13 19.59 13.90
N ASP A 119 29.21 20.23 13.45
CA ASP A 119 29.21 21.10 12.26
C ASP A 119 28.95 20.32 10.95
N ALA A 120 29.52 19.12 10.83
CA ALA A 120 29.34 18.25 9.67
C ALA A 120 27.91 17.69 9.61
N VAL A 121 27.35 17.31 10.76
CA VAL A 121 25.94 16.90 10.89
C VAL A 121 25.02 18.06 10.53
N ALA A 122 25.27 19.27 11.02
CA ALA A 122 24.48 20.46 10.70
C ALA A 122 24.46 20.78 9.20
N ARG A 123 25.63 20.76 8.54
CA ARG A 123 25.73 20.95 7.08
C ARG A 123 25.00 19.85 6.30
N SER A 124 25.16 18.60 6.73
CA SER A 124 24.48 17.46 6.08
C SER A 124 22.97 17.53 6.25
N ALA A 125 22.48 17.98 7.41
CA ALA A 125 21.06 18.19 7.66
C ALA A 125 20.47 19.31 6.79
N ILE A 126 21.16 20.44 6.64
CA ILE A 126 20.75 21.51 5.72
C ILE A 126 20.67 20.99 4.28
N ALA A 127 21.71 20.27 3.83
CA ALA A 127 21.77 19.71 2.48
C ALA A 127 20.67 18.65 2.23
N TYR A 128 20.30 17.88 3.26
CA TYR A 128 19.20 16.91 3.18
C TYR A 128 17.84 17.60 3.13
N ALA A 129 17.62 18.62 3.97
CA ALA A 129 16.36 19.33 4.09
C ALA A 129 15.94 20.02 2.78
N LYS A 130 16.92 20.59 2.05
CA LYS A 130 16.71 21.32 0.78
C LYS A 130 15.57 22.35 0.90
N LEU A 131 15.58 23.13 1.98
CA LEU A 131 14.56 24.15 2.18
C LEU A 131 14.70 25.26 1.14
N GLU A 132 13.57 25.88 0.76
CA GLU A 132 13.56 27.08 -0.05
C GLU A 132 14.12 28.28 0.74
N GLY A 133 15.08 28.99 0.13
CA GLY A 133 15.76 30.12 0.75
C GLY A 133 16.98 29.73 1.57
N GLU A 134 17.53 30.69 2.31
CA GLU A 134 18.68 30.46 3.19
C GLU A 134 18.24 29.64 4.41
N ALA A 135 18.80 28.45 4.55
CA ALA A 135 18.48 27.50 5.60
C ALA A 135 19.54 27.52 6.71
N SER A 136 19.11 27.41 7.96
CA SER A 136 19.98 27.33 9.13
C SER A 136 19.49 26.28 10.13
N VAL A 137 20.39 25.77 10.95
CA VAL A 137 20.03 24.88 12.06
C VAL A 137 19.70 25.71 13.28
N GLN A 138 18.47 25.62 13.76
CA GLN A 138 18.03 26.34 14.96
C GLN A 138 18.52 25.64 16.23
N SER A 139 18.44 24.31 16.27
CA SER A 139 18.92 23.51 17.39
C SER A 139 19.15 22.05 17.01
N ILE A 140 19.96 21.37 17.80
CA ILE A 140 20.21 19.93 17.75
C ILE A 140 19.84 19.35 19.10
N GLU A 141 19.06 18.28 19.10
CA GLU A 141 18.70 17.53 20.30
C GLU A 141 19.14 16.08 20.16
N ILE A 142 19.92 15.57 21.11
CA ILE A 142 20.41 14.19 21.13
C ILE A 142 19.80 13.47 22.33
N THR A 143 19.01 12.45 22.05
CA THR A 143 18.29 11.62 23.03
C THR A 143 18.23 10.18 22.56
N LYS A 144 17.89 9.24 23.45
CA LYS A 144 17.45 7.91 23.00
C LYS A 144 16.03 7.99 22.48
N ARG A 145 15.75 7.33 21.35
CA ARG A 145 14.41 7.26 20.77
C ARG A 145 13.45 6.59 21.75
N VAL A 146 12.24 7.11 21.91
CA VAL A 146 11.18 6.45 22.68
C VAL A 146 10.24 5.73 21.74
N PHE A 147 10.01 4.44 21.98
CA PHE A 147 8.96 3.65 21.32
C PHE A 147 7.81 3.48 22.30
N LEU A 148 6.59 3.84 21.91
CA LEU A 148 5.40 3.70 22.78
C LEU A 148 4.71 2.34 22.65
N LEU A 149 4.93 1.64 21.55
CA LEU A 149 4.26 0.39 21.20
C LEU A 149 5.30 -0.71 20.91
N PRO A 150 5.00 -1.98 21.25
CA PRO A 150 3.83 -2.46 21.99
C PRO A 150 3.85 -2.09 23.48
N ALA A 151 5.00 -1.68 24.01
CA ALA A 151 5.15 -1.10 25.34
C ALA A 151 6.22 0.01 25.31
N PRO A 152 6.11 1.05 26.17
CA PRO A 152 7.10 2.11 26.28
C PRO A 152 8.52 1.58 26.51
N SER A 153 9.44 1.91 25.62
CA SER A 153 10.86 1.49 25.70
C SER A 153 11.79 2.52 25.05
N TYR A 154 13.06 2.51 25.48
CA TYR A 154 14.11 3.30 24.86
C TYR A 154 14.80 2.50 23.76
N GLY A 155 15.06 3.16 22.63
CA GLY A 155 15.83 2.67 21.50
C GLY A 155 17.22 3.27 21.43
N ASP A 156 17.76 3.31 20.21
CA ASP A 156 19.09 3.85 19.93
C ASP A 156 19.17 5.37 20.12
N ILE A 157 20.40 5.87 20.28
CA ILE A 157 20.70 7.30 20.34
C ILE A 157 20.40 7.93 18.97
N ARG A 158 19.66 9.04 18.97
CA ARG A 158 19.25 9.77 17.78
C ARG A 158 19.51 11.27 17.95
N TRP A 159 20.06 11.87 16.91
CA TRP A 159 20.14 13.32 16.75
C TRP A 159 18.87 13.80 16.06
N SER A 160 18.22 14.82 16.60
CA SER A 160 17.09 15.51 15.99
C SER A 160 17.55 16.94 15.70
N VAL A 161 17.79 17.24 14.42
CA VAL A 161 18.34 18.49 13.94
C VAL A 161 17.21 19.33 13.37
N TYR A 162 16.87 20.41 14.06
CA TYR A 162 15.79 21.31 13.65
C TYR A 162 16.34 22.34 12.65
N VAL A 163 15.95 22.22 11.39
CA VAL A 163 16.37 23.08 10.28
C VAL A 163 15.23 24.01 9.89
N THR A 164 15.52 25.29 9.68
CA THR A 164 14.52 26.29 9.32
C THR A 164 15.02 27.23 8.23
N SER A 165 14.08 27.69 7.40
CA SER A 165 14.21 28.84 6.51
C SER A 165 13.06 29.82 6.81
N PRO A 166 13.01 31.02 6.21
CA PRO A 166 11.94 31.99 6.47
C PRO A 166 10.51 31.48 6.25
N ARG A 167 10.30 30.42 5.47
CA ARG A 167 8.97 29.89 5.10
C ARG A 167 8.79 28.40 5.34
N GLU A 168 9.84 27.70 5.74
CA GLU A 168 9.85 26.24 5.84
C GLU A 168 10.60 25.77 7.08
N SER A 169 10.28 24.55 7.50
CA SER A 169 10.98 23.89 8.59
C SER A 169 11.05 22.39 8.34
N ALA A 170 12.07 21.74 8.89
CA ALA A 170 12.27 20.31 8.82
C ALA A 170 12.95 19.82 10.11
N THR A 171 12.73 18.55 10.45
CA THR A 171 13.50 17.88 11.51
C THR A 171 14.29 16.73 10.91
N ILE A 172 15.60 16.85 10.84
CA ILE A 172 16.48 15.82 10.26
C ILE A 172 16.99 14.90 11.35
N TYR A 173 17.00 13.60 11.09
CA TYR A 173 17.43 12.58 12.03
C TYR A 173 18.81 12.03 11.65
N ALA A 174 19.70 11.90 12.63
CA ALA A 174 20.99 11.23 12.48
C ALA A 174 21.18 10.13 13.53
N ASP A 175 21.97 9.11 13.20
CA ASP A 175 22.42 8.09 14.16
C ASP A 175 23.45 8.65 15.16
N ALA A 176 23.84 7.85 16.15
CA ALA A 176 24.81 8.25 17.18
C ALA A 176 26.15 8.76 16.61
N GLY A 177 26.57 8.24 15.44
CA GLY A 177 27.81 8.61 14.75
C GLY A 177 27.70 9.86 13.86
N GLY A 178 26.50 10.44 13.75
CA GLY A 178 26.22 11.64 12.95
C GLY A 178 25.83 11.35 11.49
N THR A 179 25.54 10.10 11.12
CA THR A 179 25.07 9.77 9.76
C THR A 179 23.59 10.11 9.64
N ILE A 180 23.19 10.88 8.61
CA ILE A 180 21.78 11.19 8.37
C ILE A 180 21.02 9.91 7.99
N ILE A 181 19.95 9.61 8.73
CA ILE A 181 19.13 8.39 8.56
C ILE A 181 17.70 8.69 8.09
N GLY A 182 17.32 9.97 7.97
CA GLY A 182 16.00 10.40 7.49
C GLY A 182 15.65 11.80 8.01
N GLY A 183 14.41 12.24 7.83
CA GLY A 183 13.95 13.49 8.43
C GLY A 183 12.49 13.79 8.13
N ASP A 184 11.78 14.44 9.05
CA ASP A 184 10.44 14.95 8.81
C ASP A 184 10.50 16.21 7.94
N LEU A 185 10.00 16.10 6.70
CA LEU A 185 9.96 17.17 5.71
C LEU A 185 8.54 17.67 5.44
N SER A 186 7.55 17.27 6.25
CA SER A 186 6.12 17.58 6.05
C SER A 186 5.80 19.07 5.93
N ASN A 187 6.63 19.92 6.56
CA ASN A 187 6.48 21.39 6.57
C ASN A 187 7.25 22.11 5.44
N THR A 188 7.65 21.40 4.39
CA THR A 188 8.32 21.97 3.21
C THR A 188 7.35 22.16 2.04
N ALA A 189 7.59 23.14 1.15
CA ALA A 189 6.84 23.35 -0.09
C ALA A 189 6.96 22.12 -1.00
N ARG A 190 8.14 21.52 -1.04
CA ARG A 190 8.37 20.26 -1.76
C ARG A 190 7.42 19.15 -1.27
N ALA A 191 7.27 18.94 0.03
CA ALA A 191 6.33 17.94 0.57
C ALA A 191 4.85 18.31 0.34
N ARG A 192 4.53 19.61 0.34
CA ARG A 192 3.16 20.09 0.06
C ARG A 192 2.74 19.85 -1.38
N ASN A 193 3.65 20.12 -2.33
CA ASN A 193 3.39 20.08 -3.77
C ASN A 193 3.63 18.71 -4.42
N MET A 194 4.21 17.76 -3.67
CA MET A 194 4.48 16.41 -4.14
C MET A 194 3.19 15.66 -4.48
N ASN A 195 3.17 15.04 -5.67
CA ASN A 195 2.08 14.18 -6.13
C ASN A 195 2.63 13.00 -6.96
N PHE A 196 2.84 11.83 -6.36
CA PHE A 196 3.39 10.64 -7.03
C PHE A 196 2.50 10.02 -8.11
N ILE A 197 1.23 10.43 -8.15
CA ILE A 197 0.26 9.95 -9.14
C ILE A 197 0.33 10.81 -10.38
N ASP A 198 0.40 12.14 -10.24
CA ASP A 198 0.42 13.05 -11.39
C ASP A 198 1.83 13.44 -11.86
N ASP A 199 2.84 13.31 -11.01
CA ASP A 199 4.24 13.56 -11.34
C ASP A 199 4.91 12.29 -11.88
N ASP A 200 5.56 12.36 -13.03
CA ASP A 200 6.31 11.24 -13.60
C ASP A 200 7.77 11.19 -13.10
N ASP A 201 8.28 12.27 -12.51
CA ASP A 201 9.70 12.44 -12.17
C ASP A 201 10.00 12.23 -10.67
N TRP A 202 9.04 11.76 -9.88
CA TRP A 202 9.33 11.39 -8.50
C TRP A 202 10.29 10.17 -8.45
N PRO A 203 11.15 10.07 -7.41
CA PRO A 203 12.29 9.16 -7.42
C PRO A 203 11.92 7.70 -7.10
N LYS A 204 11.29 7.03 -8.08
CA LYS A 204 10.78 5.64 -8.02
C LYS A 204 11.84 4.64 -7.57
N GLU A 205 13.03 4.69 -8.17
CA GLU A 205 14.13 3.77 -7.87
C GLU A 205 14.62 3.95 -6.43
N ALA A 206 14.84 5.20 -6.00
CA ALA A 206 15.28 5.50 -4.64
C ALA A 206 14.23 5.10 -3.59
N ALA A 207 12.94 5.17 -3.92
CA ALA A 207 11.86 4.69 -3.06
C ALA A 207 11.94 3.18 -2.87
N LEU A 208 12.04 2.42 -3.96
CA LEU A 208 12.18 0.95 -3.90
C LEU A 208 13.47 0.52 -3.19
N GLU A 209 14.59 1.21 -3.42
CA GLU A 209 15.86 0.96 -2.74
C GLU A 209 15.75 1.21 -1.23
N SER A 210 15.17 2.34 -0.83
CA SER A 210 14.97 2.69 0.59
C SER A 210 14.06 1.67 1.29
N LEU A 211 12.96 1.28 0.63
CA LEU A 211 12.04 0.26 1.14
C LEU A 211 12.73 -1.10 1.26
N THR A 212 13.51 -1.50 0.26
CA THR A 212 14.29 -2.74 0.29
C THR A 212 15.32 -2.74 1.41
N GLY A 213 15.99 -1.61 1.66
CA GLY A 213 16.96 -1.47 2.76
C GLY A 213 16.35 -1.67 4.15
N VAL A 214 15.09 -1.25 4.36
CA VAL A 214 14.41 -1.38 5.67
C VAL A 214 13.69 -2.72 5.82
N ILE A 215 13.01 -3.18 4.77
CA ILE A 215 12.23 -4.42 4.75
C ILE A 215 13.16 -5.63 4.68
N GLY A 216 14.28 -5.50 3.98
CA GLY A 216 15.17 -6.60 3.59
C GLY A 216 14.67 -7.31 2.32
N GLY A 217 15.51 -8.13 1.69
CA GLY A 217 15.19 -8.82 0.43
C GLY A 217 14.37 -10.11 0.55
N LYS A 218 13.74 -10.38 1.70
CA LYS A 218 13.05 -11.64 2.01
C LYS A 218 11.54 -11.55 2.25
N PRO A 219 10.97 -10.43 2.73
CA PRO A 219 9.54 -10.39 3.02
C PRO A 219 8.66 -10.55 1.78
N VAL A 220 7.57 -11.26 2.01
CA VAL A 220 6.50 -11.51 1.04
C VAL A 220 5.60 -10.28 1.00
N ILE A 221 5.55 -9.57 -0.13
CA ILE A 221 4.75 -8.35 -0.29
C ILE A 221 3.35 -8.71 -0.77
N ARG A 222 2.33 -8.32 -0.01
CA ARG A 222 0.92 -8.57 -0.34
C ARG A 222 0.39 -7.54 -1.33
N ASP A 223 0.71 -6.27 -1.10
CA ASP A 223 0.35 -5.18 -1.99
C ASP A 223 1.36 -4.02 -1.88
N LEU A 224 1.47 -3.27 -2.98
CA LEU A 224 2.13 -1.97 -3.05
C LEU A 224 1.09 -0.94 -3.49
N THR A 225 0.89 0.12 -2.73
CA THR A 225 -0.07 1.18 -3.06
C THR A 225 0.63 2.53 -3.20
N ILE A 226 0.43 3.19 -4.35
CA ILE A 226 0.92 4.54 -4.63
C ILE A 226 -0.21 5.53 -4.38
N TYR A 227 -0.04 6.33 -3.33
CA TYR A 227 -0.87 7.49 -3.01
C TYR A 227 -0.20 8.77 -3.55
N PRO A 228 -0.92 9.92 -3.59
CA PRO A 228 -0.32 11.17 -4.04
C PRO A 228 0.94 11.55 -3.25
N LYS A 229 1.03 11.21 -1.96
CA LYS A 229 2.15 11.64 -1.11
C LYS A 229 3.00 10.52 -0.54
N SER A 230 2.68 9.27 -0.80
CA SER A 230 3.39 8.13 -0.24
C SER A 230 3.27 6.87 -1.09
N VAL A 231 4.28 6.01 -0.97
CA VAL A 231 4.24 4.63 -1.45
C VAL A 231 4.12 3.75 -0.22
N GLN A 232 3.03 3.01 -0.12
CA GLN A 232 2.77 2.10 0.98
C GLN A 232 2.95 0.66 0.53
N LEU A 233 3.43 -0.17 1.44
CA LEU A 233 3.66 -1.59 1.23
C LEU A 233 3.06 -2.36 2.40
N LYS A 234 2.30 -3.40 2.10
CA LYS A 234 1.88 -4.38 3.08
C LYS A 234 2.70 -5.64 2.89
N ALA A 235 3.43 -6.06 3.90
CA ALA A 235 4.26 -7.27 3.86
C ALA A 235 3.93 -8.20 5.01
N ASP A 236 4.27 -9.48 4.85
CA ASP A 236 4.21 -10.46 5.93
C ASP A 236 5.08 -10.02 7.12
N HIS A 237 4.56 -10.22 8.33
CA HIS A 237 5.30 -9.88 9.54
C HIS A 237 6.51 -10.81 9.67
N PRO A 238 7.74 -10.28 9.89
CA PRO A 238 8.97 -11.07 9.80
C PRO A 238 9.06 -12.20 10.82
N THR A 239 8.34 -12.11 11.94
CA THR A 239 8.39 -13.08 13.06
C THR A 239 7.03 -13.60 13.50
N THR A 240 5.93 -13.06 12.98
CA THR A 240 4.58 -13.39 13.46
C THR A 240 3.79 -13.96 12.30
N LYS A 241 3.64 -15.29 12.30
CA LYS A 241 2.84 -15.99 11.30
C LYS A 241 1.38 -15.49 11.35
N GLY A 242 0.73 -15.39 10.20
CA GLY A 242 -0.67 -14.94 10.08
C GLY A 242 -0.86 -13.45 10.30
N ALA A 243 0.20 -12.65 10.25
CA ALA A 243 0.13 -11.21 10.44
C ALA A 243 0.90 -10.47 9.34
N THR A 244 0.42 -9.27 9.01
CA THR A 244 1.08 -8.32 8.11
C THR A 244 1.55 -7.09 8.87
N VAL A 245 2.50 -6.37 8.29
CA VAL A 245 2.94 -5.06 8.76
C VAL A 245 3.03 -4.10 7.59
N GLY A 246 2.58 -2.86 7.82
CA GLY A 246 2.64 -1.79 6.84
C GLY A 246 3.99 -1.07 6.88
N TYR A 247 4.47 -0.68 5.71
CA TYR A 247 5.57 0.26 5.52
C TYR A 247 5.06 1.41 4.66
N SER A 248 5.54 2.63 4.92
CA SER A 248 5.24 3.80 4.11
C SER A 248 6.53 4.51 3.80
N TRP A 249 6.78 4.75 2.52
CA TRP A 249 7.82 5.64 2.04
C TRP A 249 7.18 6.94 1.58
N ASP A 250 7.69 8.05 2.08
CA ASP A 250 7.38 9.38 1.57
C ASP A 250 8.67 10.20 1.49
N ILE A 251 8.55 11.49 1.23
CA ILE A 251 9.70 12.39 1.13
C ILE A 251 10.60 12.38 2.39
N SER A 252 10.02 12.08 3.55
CA SER A 252 10.68 11.99 4.85
C SER A 252 11.47 10.69 5.06
N GLY A 253 11.28 9.71 4.17
CA GLY A 253 11.90 8.40 4.20
C GLY A 253 10.92 7.27 4.51
N VAL A 254 11.46 6.13 4.95
CA VAL A 254 10.66 4.93 5.26
C VAL A 254 10.23 4.93 6.72
N THR A 255 8.95 4.69 6.93
CA THR A 255 8.36 4.39 8.23
C THR A 255 7.77 2.98 8.22
N ARG A 256 7.82 2.31 9.37
CA ARG A 256 7.18 1.01 9.60
C ARG A 256 6.05 1.19 10.60
N SER A 257 4.88 0.64 10.30
CA SER A 257 3.76 0.59 11.24
C SER A 257 4.19 -0.14 12.52
N PRO A 258 3.96 0.43 13.71
CA PRO A 258 4.20 -0.26 14.97
C PRO A 258 3.17 -1.36 15.24
N ILE A 259 2.08 -1.39 14.47
CA ILE A 259 0.96 -2.33 14.64
C ILE A 259 1.03 -3.36 13.51
N ALA A 260 1.09 -4.63 13.91
CA ALA A 260 0.86 -5.76 13.02
C ALA A 260 -0.65 -5.99 12.89
N SER A 261 -1.13 -6.23 11.66
CA SER A 261 -2.53 -6.54 11.38
C SER A 261 -2.70 -8.04 11.15
N PRO A 262 -3.67 -8.71 11.79
CA PRO A 262 -3.95 -10.10 11.49
C PRO A 262 -4.38 -10.26 10.03
N MET A 263 -3.96 -11.33 9.39
CA MET A 263 -4.42 -11.71 8.06
C MET A 263 -5.82 -12.31 8.16
N PHE A 264 -6.61 -12.13 7.11
CA PHE A 264 -7.82 -12.92 6.93
C PHE A 264 -7.44 -14.38 6.64
N PRO A 265 -8.26 -15.35 7.07
CA PRO A 265 -8.04 -16.76 6.75
C PRO A 265 -7.88 -16.96 5.23
N GLY A 266 -6.82 -17.67 4.83
CA GLY A 266 -6.53 -17.94 3.41
C GLY A 266 -5.51 -17.00 2.76
N THR A 267 -5.35 -15.75 3.25
CA THR A 267 -4.43 -14.77 2.66
C THR A 267 -2.98 -15.25 2.64
N GLU A 268 -2.54 -16.06 3.61
CA GLU A 268 -1.18 -16.63 3.61
C GLU A 268 -0.87 -17.46 2.35
N GLN A 269 -1.90 -18.09 1.77
CA GLN A 269 -1.80 -18.98 0.62
C GLN A 269 -1.93 -18.23 -0.70
N GLU A 270 -2.38 -16.97 -0.67
CA GLU A 270 -2.43 -16.12 -1.85
C GLU A 270 -1.01 -15.84 -2.34
N PRO A 271 -0.83 -15.75 -3.67
CA PRO A 271 0.46 -15.41 -4.23
C PRO A 271 0.79 -13.96 -3.91
N ALA A 272 2.07 -13.65 -3.88
CA ALA A 272 2.58 -12.38 -3.40
C ALA A 272 3.70 -11.87 -4.28
N LEU A 273 3.94 -10.56 -4.19
CA LEU A 273 4.98 -9.86 -4.93
C LEU A 273 6.33 -10.03 -4.24
N SER A 274 7.38 -10.02 -5.06
CA SER A 274 8.75 -9.74 -4.62
C SER A 274 9.07 -8.28 -4.96
N LEU A 275 9.69 -7.54 -4.03
CA LEU A 275 10.09 -6.14 -4.27
C LEU A 275 10.99 -6.01 -5.50
N GLY A 276 11.88 -6.98 -5.74
CA GLY A 276 12.80 -6.96 -6.88
C GLY A 276 12.12 -7.21 -8.24
N GLU A 277 10.87 -7.66 -8.24
CA GLU A 277 10.08 -7.90 -9.46
C GLU A 277 9.14 -6.73 -9.80
N ILE A 278 9.10 -5.70 -8.96
CA ILE A 278 8.24 -4.54 -9.16
C ILE A 278 8.95 -3.57 -10.11
N ASP A 279 8.38 -3.39 -11.30
CA ASP A 279 8.81 -2.40 -12.28
C ASP A 279 7.84 -1.20 -12.28
N LEU A 280 8.32 -0.05 -11.79
CA LEU A 280 7.55 1.20 -11.79
C LEU A 280 7.80 2.07 -13.04
N SER A 281 8.64 1.64 -13.98
CA SER A 281 8.98 2.41 -15.19
C SER A 281 7.78 2.63 -16.11
N LYS A 282 6.78 1.74 -16.06
CA LYS A 282 5.55 1.80 -16.86
C LYS A 282 4.37 2.44 -16.15
N LEU A 283 4.58 3.00 -14.95
CA LEU A 283 3.49 3.52 -14.13
C LEU A 283 2.68 4.62 -14.83
N SER A 284 3.34 5.53 -15.57
CA SER A 284 2.67 6.58 -16.34
C SER A 284 1.77 6.00 -17.43
N LYS A 285 2.25 4.99 -18.17
CA LYS A 285 1.46 4.27 -19.18
C LYS A 285 0.23 3.60 -18.56
N VAL A 286 0.37 2.97 -17.40
CA VAL A 286 -0.74 2.35 -16.65
C VAL A 286 -1.75 3.42 -16.23
N ARG A 287 -1.29 4.53 -15.67
CA ARG A 287 -2.13 5.67 -15.25
C ARG A 287 -2.93 6.22 -16.42
N ASP A 288 -2.28 6.47 -17.56
CA ASP A 288 -2.92 7.09 -18.72
C ASP A 288 -3.94 6.15 -19.37
N ALA A 289 -3.63 4.84 -19.43
CA ALA A 289 -4.58 3.82 -19.86
C ALA A 289 -5.78 3.74 -18.90
N ALA A 290 -5.55 3.83 -17.59
CA ALA A 290 -6.62 3.83 -16.59
C ALA A 290 -7.52 5.07 -16.70
N LYS A 291 -6.94 6.27 -16.84
CA LYS A 291 -7.70 7.52 -17.07
C LYS A 291 -8.55 7.43 -18.34
N LYS A 292 -7.99 6.89 -19.43
CA LYS A 292 -8.71 6.68 -20.69
C LYS A 292 -9.86 5.69 -20.55
N ALA A 293 -9.64 4.56 -19.86
CA ALA A 293 -10.68 3.56 -19.62
C ALA A 293 -11.78 4.10 -18.70
N TRP A 294 -11.41 4.91 -17.71
CA TRP A 294 -12.35 5.58 -16.83
C TRP A 294 -13.22 6.59 -17.58
N GLY A 295 -12.69 7.31 -18.58
CA GLY A 295 -13.48 8.13 -19.51
C GLY A 295 -14.18 9.34 -18.87
N ASN A 296 -13.68 9.85 -17.75
CA ASN A 296 -14.14 11.11 -17.14
C ASN A 296 -12.95 11.93 -16.64
N ASP A 297 -12.60 13.00 -17.35
CA ASP A 297 -11.43 13.85 -17.03
C ASP A 297 -11.59 14.68 -15.75
N LYS A 298 -12.81 14.75 -15.19
CA LYS A 298 -13.08 15.46 -13.92
C LYS A 298 -12.94 14.57 -12.69
N SER A 299 -12.65 13.29 -12.89
CA SER A 299 -12.49 12.35 -11.77
C SER A 299 -11.17 12.57 -11.05
N THR A 300 -11.13 12.24 -9.77
CA THR A 300 -9.90 12.17 -9.00
C THR A 300 -9.38 10.74 -9.02
N LEU A 301 -8.13 10.56 -9.45
CA LEU A 301 -7.39 9.32 -9.25
C LEU A 301 -6.84 9.33 -7.82
N ASN A 302 -7.38 8.47 -6.95
CA ASN A 302 -7.06 8.49 -5.53
C ASN A 302 -5.75 7.77 -5.21
N TYR A 303 -5.57 6.57 -5.77
CA TYR A 303 -4.37 5.75 -5.61
C TYR A 303 -4.29 4.65 -6.67
N MET A 304 -3.11 4.06 -6.82
CA MET A 304 -2.84 2.91 -7.68
C MET A 304 -2.26 1.77 -6.84
N MET A 305 -2.91 0.61 -6.82
CA MET A 305 -2.48 -0.55 -6.04
C MET A 305 -1.99 -1.66 -6.96
N LEU A 306 -0.76 -2.12 -6.76
CA LEU A 306 -0.18 -3.29 -7.40
C LEU A 306 -0.33 -4.50 -6.47
N ARG A 307 -0.88 -5.59 -7.00
CA ARG A 307 -0.95 -6.90 -6.34
C ARG A 307 -0.75 -8.03 -7.35
N LEU A 308 -0.43 -9.22 -6.85
CA LEU A 308 -0.41 -10.42 -7.66
C LEU A 308 -1.82 -11.04 -7.64
N PHE A 309 -2.51 -11.01 -8.79
CA PHE A 309 -3.91 -11.43 -8.90
C PHE A 309 -4.01 -12.89 -9.33
N SER A 310 -4.71 -13.73 -8.55
CA SER A 310 -4.86 -15.18 -8.80
C SER A 310 -6.31 -15.67 -8.94
N ASP A 311 -7.27 -14.76 -8.90
CA ASP A 311 -8.68 -15.12 -9.05
C ASP A 311 -9.08 -15.24 -10.52
N GLY A 312 -8.24 -14.77 -11.45
CA GLY A 312 -8.48 -14.89 -12.88
C GLY A 312 -8.17 -16.29 -13.42
N PRO A 313 -8.52 -16.57 -14.68
CA PRO A 313 -8.01 -17.75 -15.37
C PRO A 313 -6.49 -17.65 -15.55
N GLY A 314 -5.83 -18.78 -15.32
CA GLY A 314 -4.39 -18.94 -15.57
C GLY A 314 -3.48 -18.64 -14.37
N LYS A 315 -2.21 -18.33 -14.64
CA LYS A 315 -1.18 -18.06 -13.63
C LYS A 315 -1.45 -16.72 -12.96
N PRO A 316 -1.02 -16.57 -11.68
CA PRO A 316 -1.05 -15.27 -11.04
C PRO A 316 -0.32 -14.21 -11.88
N GLU A 317 -0.96 -13.06 -12.07
CA GLU A 317 -0.50 -11.96 -12.92
C GLU A 317 -0.38 -10.68 -12.09
N GLN A 318 0.69 -9.91 -12.28
CA GLN A 318 0.80 -8.59 -11.64
C GLN A 318 -0.24 -7.64 -12.24
N ARG A 319 -1.14 -7.12 -11.40
CA ARG A 319 -2.19 -6.19 -11.80
C ARG A 319 -2.18 -4.92 -10.98
N TRP A 320 -2.34 -3.81 -11.69
CA TRP A 320 -2.62 -2.51 -11.13
C TRP A 320 -4.13 -2.31 -11.03
N THR A 321 -4.63 -2.07 -9.82
CA THR A 321 -5.98 -1.59 -9.55
C THR A 321 -5.91 -0.10 -9.30
N VAL A 322 -6.47 0.70 -10.21
CA VAL A 322 -6.49 2.16 -10.13
C VAL A 322 -7.84 2.62 -9.62
N HIS A 323 -7.85 3.36 -8.50
CA HIS A 323 -9.09 3.81 -7.87
C HIS A 323 -9.43 5.25 -8.27
N PHE A 324 -10.68 5.43 -8.71
CA PHE A 324 -11.22 6.73 -9.11
C PHE A 324 -12.44 7.14 -8.28
N THR A 325 -12.66 8.44 -8.18
CA THR A 325 -13.91 9.02 -7.67
C THR A 325 -14.40 10.14 -8.58
N ASP A 326 -15.66 10.03 -9.01
CA ASP A 326 -16.37 11.07 -9.74
C ASP A 326 -16.98 12.06 -8.73
N TRP A 327 -16.34 13.22 -8.56
CA TRP A 327 -16.83 14.28 -7.68
C TRP A 327 -17.92 15.10 -8.37
N THR A 328 -19.10 14.51 -8.56
CA THR A 328 -20.30 15.20 -9.01
C THR A 328 -21.07 15.85 -7.85
N GLN A 329 -20.76 15.47 -6.60
CA GLN A 329 -21.25 16.06 -5.35
C GLN A 329 -20.13 16.09 -4.30
N SER A 330 -20.11 17.09 -3.42
CA SER A 330 -19.14 17.20 -2.32
C SER A 330 -19.57 16.38 -1.09
N GLY A 331 -18.67 15.57 -0.52
CA GLY A 331 -18.86 14.88 0.78
C GLY A 331 -18.46 13.39 0.76
N GLU A 332 -18.30 12.78 1.94
CA GLU A 332 -17.88 11.36 2.10
C GLU A 332 -18.82 10.35 1.41
N LEU A 333 -20.11 10.67 1.25
CA LEU A 333 -21.09 9.82 0.56
C LEU A 333 -20.77 9.59 -0.93
N ALA A 334 -20.01 10.51 -1.56
CA ALA A 334 -19.58 10.35 -2.95
C ALA A 334 -18.53 9.24 -3.11
N LEU A 335 -17.77 8.91 -2.06
CA LEU A 335 -16.77 7.83 -2.09
C LEU A 335 -17.39 6.44 -2.18
N PHE A 336 -18.67 6.27 -1.85
CA PHE A 336 -19.33 4.96 -1.86
C PHE A 336 -20.24 4.76 -3.08
N THR A 337 -20.68 5.85 -3.71
CA THR A 337 -21.69 5.81 -4.79
C THR A 337 -21.15 6.25 -6.14
N ASN A 338 -20.07 7.04 -6.16
CA ASN A 338 -19.45 7.58 -7.36
C ASN A 338 -17.98 7.16 -7.52
N SER A 339 -17.55 6.12 -6.82
CA SER A 339 -16.22 5.55 -6.96
C SER A 339 -16.22 4.28 -7.81
N GLY A 340 -15.06 3.93 -8.33
CA GLY A 340 -14.88 2.68 -9.05
C GLY A 340 -13.40 2.37 -9.25
N THR A 341 -13.13 1.30 -9.97
CA THR A 341 -11.76 0.86 -10.25
C THR A 341 -11.55 0.53 -11.72
N VAL A 342 -10.30 0.65 -12.15
CA VAL A 342 -9.83 0.07 -13.41
C VAL A 342 -8.71 -0.89 -13.08
N ASP A 343 -8.85 -2.16 -13.48
CA ASP A 343 -7.80 -3.16 -13.34
C ASP A 343 -7.03 -3.29 -14.65
N LEU A 344 -5.70 -3.21 -14.57
CA LEU A 344 -4.80 -3.26 -15.70
C LEU A 344 -3.63 -4.21 -15.43
N THR A 345 -3.05 -4.77 -16.49
CA THR A 345 -1.77 -5.48 -16.42
C THR A 345 -0.63 -4.51 -16.11
N ALA A 346 0.55 -5.04 -15.74
CA ALA A 346 1.78 -4.24 -15.59
C ALA A 346 2.17 -3.45 -16.87
N ASP A 347 1.69 -3.88 -18.04
CA ASP A 347 1.91 -3.21 -19.33
C ASP A 347 0.83 -2.17 -19.70
N GLY A 348 -0.16 -1.95 -18.83
CA GLY A 348 -1.27 -1.02 -19.06
C GLY A 348 -2.38 -1.55 -19.95
N ILE A 349 -2.53 -2.88 -20.09
CA ILE A 349 -3.67 -3.49 -20.79
C ILE A 349 -4.84 -3.58 -19.81
N VAL A 350 -5.98 -2.99 -20.15
CA VAL A 350 -7.18 -3.00 -19.32
C VAL A 350 -7.75 -4.42 -19.26
N ARG A 351 -7.97 -4.93 -18.05
CA ARG A 351 -8.60 -6.22 -17.77
C ARG A 351 -10.05 -6.08 -17.35
N ALA A 352 -10.35 -5.08 -16.54
CA ALA A 352 -11.69 -4.81 -16.05
C ALA A 352 -11.88 -3.32 -15.72
N THR A 353 -13.14 -2.89 -15.69
CA THR A 353 -13.53 -1.53 -15.31
C THR A 353 -14.80 -1.63 -14.48
N ASP A 354 -14.67 -1.45 -13.17
CA ASP A 354 -15.81 -1.36 -12.25
C ASP A 354 -16.22 0.10 -12.15
N LEU A 355 -17.16 0.50 -13.02
CA LEU A 355 -17.71 1.85 -13.03
C LEU A 355 -18.79 2.00 -11.94
N PRO A 356 -19.06 3.22 -11.47
CA PRO A 356 -20.19 3.49 -10.60
C PRO A 356 -21.50 3.07 -11.28
N ASP A 357 -22.50 2.60 -10.53
CA ASP A 357 -23.74 2.01 -11.05
C ASP A 357 -24.40 2.84 -12.16
N ALA A 358 -24.46 4.17 -12.01
CA ALA A 358 -25.05 5.08 -13.00
C ALA A 358 -24.35 5.09 -14.37
N ARG A 359 -23.10 4.60 -14.42
CA ARG A 359 -22.25 4.53 -15.61
C ARG A 359 -21.97 3.09 -16.05
N GLN A 360 -22.45 2.09 -15.30
CA GLN A 360 -22.30 0.70 -15.71
C GLN A 360 -23.06 0.45 -17.02
N PRO A 361 -22.46 -0.28 -17.96
CA PRO A 361 -23.15 -0.65 -19.19
C PRO A 361 -24.35 -1.54 -18.84
N ASN A 362 -25.56 -1.13 -19.24
CA ASN A 362 -26.75 -1.99 -19.11
C ASN A 362 -26.81 -2.97 -20.30
N ARG A 363 -25.88 -3.91 -20.33
CA ARG A 363 -25.70 -4.89 -21.40
C ARG A 363 -26.57 -6.11 -21.12
N ASN A 364 -27.35 -6.55 -22.12
CA ASN A 364 -28.03 -7.83 -22.07
C ASN A 364 -27.09 -8.94 -22.57
N TRP A 365 -26.56 -9.76 -21.67
CA TRP A 365 -25.62 -10.84 -21.98
C TRP A 365 -26.26 -11.98 -22.80
N LEU A 366 -27.59 -12.07 -22.82
CA LEU A 366 -28.37 -13.01 -23.63
C LEU A 366 -28.65 -12.52 -25.05
N ASP A 367 -28.31 -11.26 -25.39
CA ASP A 367 -28.25 -10.84 -26.79
C ASP A 367 -27.20 -11.69 -27.51
N ALA A 368 -27.57 -12.25 -28.66
CA ALA A 368 -26.74 -13.22 -29.35
C ALA A 368 -25.38 -12.66 -29.80
N THR A 369 -25.31 -11.38 -30.16
CA THR A 369 -24.05 -10.73 -30.52
C THR A 369 -23.18 -10.57 -29.28
N THR A 370 -23.79 -10.08 -28.20
CA THR A 370 -23.14 -9.91 -26.91
C THR A 370 -22.58 -11.23 -26.36
N THR A 371 -23.35 -12.31 -26.39
CA THR A 371 -22.90 -13.66 -25.98
C THR A 371 -21.65 -14.08 -26.76
N ARG A 372 -21.62 -13.84 -28.09
CA ARG A 372 -20.47 -14.16 -28.94
C ARG A 372 -19.24 -13.31 -28.62
N ASP A 373 -19.42 -12.02 -28.36
CA ASP A 373 -18.33 -11.13 -27.99
C ASP A 373 -17.70 -11.57 -26.66
N VAL A 374 -18.53 -11.99 -25.69
CA VAL A 374 -18.04 -12.53 -24.41
C VAL A 374 -17.24 -13.82 -24.61
N PHE A 375 -17.65 -14.72 -25.52
CA PHE A 375 -16.86 -15.92 -25.83
C PHE A 375 -15.46 -15.59 -26.36
N ALA A 376 -15.32 -14.51 -27.15
CA ALA A 376 -14.02 -14.06 -27.60
C ALA A 376 -13.14 -13.60 -26.42
N VAL A 377 -13.71 -12.84 -25.48
CA VAL A 377 -13.01 -12.40 -24.26
C VAL A 377 -12.59 -13.60 -23.39
N VAL A 378 -13.50 -14.58 -23.19
CA VAL A 378 -13.20 -15.81 -22.44
C VAL A 378 -12.07 -16.59 -23.12
N SER A 379 -12.12 -16.74 -24.45
CA SER A 379 -11.07 -17.44 -25.22
C SER A 379 -9.71 -16.74 -25.11
N GLU A 380 -9.68 -15.41 -25.13
CA GLU A 380 -8.45 -14.64 -24.97
C GLU A 380 -7.85 -14.82 -23.58
N GLN A 381 -8.66 -14.73 -22.51
CA GLN A 381 -8.16 -14.79 -21.14
C GLN A 381 -7.76 -16.20 -20.70
N PHE A 382 -8.50 -17.24 -21.10
CA PHE A 382 -8.14 -18.63 -20.78
C PHE A 382 -7.08 -19.20 -21.74
N GLY A 383 -6.92 -18.60 -22.92
CA GLY A 383 -6.07 -19.09 -24.00
C GLY A 383 -6.80 -20.06 -24.95
N ARG A 384 -6.34 -20.10 -26.21
CA ARG A 384 -7.01 -20.83 -27.29
C ARG A 384 -7.20 -22.33 -27.05
N ASN A 385 -6.35 -22.94 -26.23
CA ASN A 385 -6.39 -24.38 -25.95
C ASN A 385 -7.19 -24.72 -24.69
N ALA A 386 -7.80 -23.73 -24.04
CA ALA A 386 -8.59 -23.94 -22.84
C ALA A 386 -9.76 -24.89 -23.09
N ARG A 387 -10.09 -25.64 -22.05
CA ARG A 387 -11.13 -26.67 -22.06
C ARG A 387 -12.21 -26.34 -21.05
N PHE A 388 -13.44 -26.35 -21.51
CA PHE A 388 -14.64 -25.96 -20.76
C PHE A 388 -15.54 -27.18 -20.62
N ALA A 389 -16.14 -27.37 -19.45
CA ALA A 389 -17.17 -28.37 -19.22
C ALA A 389 -18.58 -27.79 -19.41
N GLU A 390 -18.77 -26.52 -19.04
CA GLU A 390 -20.04 -25.82 -19.15
C GLU A 390 -19.83 -24.30 -19.26
N LEU A 391 -20.60 -23.66 -20.13
CA LEU A 391 -20.78 -22.20 -20.15
C LEU A 391 -22.27 -21.92 -20.00
N SER A 392 -22.64 -21.14 -18.97
CA SER A 392 -24.04 -20.83 -18.66
C SER A 392 -24.21 -19.32 -18.58
N VAL A 393 -24.96 -18.76 -19.53
CA VAL A 393 -25.13 -17.32 -19.74
C VAL A 393 -26.48 -16.89 -19.20
N SER A 394 -26.51 -15.91 -18.29
CA SER A 394 -27.71 -15.22 -17.82
C SER A 394 -27.78 -13.82 -18.42
N ASN A 395 -28.79 -13.02 -18.03
CA ASN A 395 -28.97 -11.65 -18.52
C ASN A 395 -27.80 -10.70 -18.21
N ASP A 396 -27.04 -10.98 -17.16
CA ASP A 396 -26.03 -10.09 -16.57
C ASP A 396 -24.65 -10.73 -16.36
N SER A 397 -24.53 -12.04 -16.56
CA SER A 397 -23.28 -12.76 -16.28
C SER A 397 -23.19 -14.07 -17.04
N MET A 398 -22.03 -14.72 -16.93
CA MET A 398 -21.77 -16.06 -17.43
C MET A 398 -21.02 -16.87 -16.36
N ARG A 399 -21.59 -18.00 -15.96
CA ARG A 399 -20.90 -19.03 -15.17
C ARG A 399 -20.08 -19.90 -16.12
N ILE A 400 -18.83 -20.13 -15.78
CA ILE A 400 -17.84 -20.85 -16.58
C ILE A 400 -17.28 -21.97 -15.74
N LEU A 401 -17.57 -23.22 -16.10
CA LEU A 401 -16.90 -24.38 -15.52
C LEU A 401 -15.81 -24.84 -16.48
N ALA A 402 -14.56 -24.74 -16.05
CA ALA A 402 -13.42 -24.99 -16.92
C ALA A 402 -12.29 -25.73 -16.21
N GLU A 403 -11.44 -26.38 -17.01
CA GLU A 403 -10.14 -26.82 -16.55
C GLU A 403 -9.24 -25.60 -16.29
N VAL A 404 -8.51 -25.61 -15.18
CA VAL A 404 -7.53 -24.57 -14.86
C VAL A 404 -6.40 -24.61 -15.92
N PRO A 405 -6.20 -23.56 -16.72
CA PRO A 405 -5.28 -23.59 -17.86
C PRO A 405 -3.86 -24.04 -17.51
N ASP A 406 -3.36 -23.64 -16.33
CA ASP A 406 -2.00 -23.95 -15.87
C ASP A 406 -1.91 -25.16 -14.93
N THR A 407 -3.02 -25.86 -14.69
CA THR A 407 -3.03 -27.09 -13.91
C THR A 407 -3.97 -28.10 -14.57
N PRO A 408 -3.53 -28.75 -15.66
CA PRO A 408 -4.34 -29.73 -16.35
C PRO A 408 -4.82 -30.83 -15.41
N GLY A 409 -6.08 -31.27 -15.56
CA GLY A 409 -6.74 -32.23 -14.68
C GLY A 409 -7.46 -31.60 -13.49
N LYS A 410 -7.37 -30.28 -13.26
CA LYS A 410 -8.06 -29.58 -12.17
C LYS A 410 -9.19 -28.72 -12.71
N MET A 411 -10.41 -28.90 -12.20
CA MET A 411 -11.57 -28.06 -12.53
C MET A 411 -11.68 -26.85 -11.60
N ARG A 412 -12.22 -25.75 -12.12
CA ARG A 412 -12.59 -24.56 -11.35
C ARG A 412 -13.78 -23.87 -12.01
N GLU A 413 -14.65 -23.31 -11.17
CA GLU A 413 -15.73 -22.43 -11.60
C GLU A 413 -15.28 -20.96 -11.58
N TYR A 414 -15.69 -20.22 -12.60
CA TYR A 414 -15.48 -18.78 -12.73
C TYR A 414 -16.81 -18.10 -13.05
N ASN A 415 -16.94 -16.83 -12.66
CA ASN A 415 -18.02 -15.95 -13.04
C ASN A 415 -17.45 -14.83 -13.90
N ALA A 416 -18.05 -14.61 -15.06
CA ALA A 416 -17.79 -13.49 -15.94
C ALA A 416 -18.97 -12.53 -15.88
N ASN A 417 -18.71 -11.25 -15.71
CA ASN A 417 -19.70 -10.18 -15.81
C ASN A 417 -19.00 -8.90 -16.34
N ASP A 418 -19.70 -7.75 -16.32
CA ASP A 418 -19.12 -6.50 -16.80
C ASP A 418 -17.90 -6.01 -15.98
N ARG A 419 -17.66 -6.60 -14.79
CA ARG A 419 -16.47 -6.38 -13.96
C ARG A 419 -15.32 -7.35 -14.25
N GLY A 420 -15.45 -8.25 -15.23
CA GLY A 420 -14.41 -9.19 -15.65
C GLY A 420 -14.67 -10.64 -15.23
N ILE A 421 -13.62 -11.47 -15.30
CA ILE A 421 -13.68 -12.92 -15.01
C ILE A 421 -12.97 -13.21 -13.70
N THR A 422 -13.69 -13.75 -12.73
CA THR A 422 -13.16 -14.12 -11.41
C THR A 422 -13.58 -15.52 -11.01
N ALA A 423 -12.71 -16.24 -10.34
CA ALA A 423 -12.99 -17.55 -9.80
C ALA A 423 -14.10 -17.47 -8.75
N SER A 424 -15.02 -18.43 -8.81
CA SER A 424 -16.05 -18.59 -7.80
C SER A 424 -15.41 -19.04 -6.48
N SER A 425 -15.86 -18.48 -5.36
CA SER A 425 -15.44 -18.88 -4.02
C SER A 425 -16.07 -20.23 -3.60
N MET A 426 -17.15 -20.63 -4.27
CA MET A 426 -17.85 -21.88 -4.03
C MET A 426 -17.94 -22.65 -5.34
N MET A 427 -17.47 -23.89 -5.31
CA MET A 427 -17.67 -24.84 -6.40
C MET A 427 -18.34 -26.07 -5.80
N MET A 428 -19.35 -26.57 -6.50
CA MET A 428 -20.04 -27.78 -6.03
C MET A 428 -19.09 -28.98 -6.10
N PRO A 429 -19.14 -29.92 -5.13
CA PRO A 429 -18.20 -31.05 -5.08
C PRO A 429 -18.14 -31.90 -6.36
N TRP A 430 -19.26 -32.01 -7.08
CA TRP A 430 -19.34 -32.74 -8.36
C TRP A 430 -18.75 -31.98 -9.55
N ASP A 431 -18.75 -30.65 -9.50
CA ASP A 431 -18.12 -29.80 -10.52
C ASP A 431 -16.59 -29.80 -10.38
N ALA A 432 -16.08 -30.21 -9.21
CA ALA A 432 -14.65 -30.41 -8.97
C ALA A 432 -14.08 -31.65 -9.69
N GLU A 433 -14.94 -32.59 -10.08
CA GLU A 433 -14.52 -33.86 -10.68
C GLU A 433 -14.06 -33.64 -12.13
N PHE A 434 -12.80 -34.00 -12.41
CA PHE A 434 -12.26 -33.92 -13.76
C PHE A 434 -12.77 -35.06 -14.63
N ARG A 435 -13.50 -34.71 -15.70
CA ARG A 435 -14.11 -35.63 -16.65
C ARG A 435 -13.77 -35.21 -18.08
N PRO A 436 -12.70 -35.74 -18.68
CA PRO A 436 -12.19 -35.25 -19.96
C PRO A 436 -13.20 -35.38 -21.11
N GLU A 437 -14.10 -36.35 -21.03
CA GLU A 437 -15.17 -36.58 -22.01
C GLU A 437 -16.27 -35.50 -21.99
N ARG A 438 -16.32 -34.65 -20.97
CA ARG A 438 -17.25 -33.50 -20.89
C ARG A 438 -16.66 -32.21 -21.44
N LEU A 439 -15.37 -32.23 -21.77
CA LEU A 439 -14.63 -31.03 -22.10
C LEU A 439 -14.71 -30.70 -23.58
N PHE A 440 -14.97 -29.43 -23.88
CA PHE A 440 -14.94 -28.86 -25.21
C PHE A 440 -14.06 -27.60 -25.24
N ARG A 441 -13.69 -27.16 -26.43
CA ARG A 441 -12.97 -25.90 -26.68
C ARG A 441 -13.92 -24.83 -27.19
N MET A 442 -13.52 -23.57 -27.09
CA MET A 442 -14.33 -22.47 -27.60
C MET A 442 -14.61 -22.61 -29.11
N ASP A 443 -13.67 -23.17 -29.88
CA ASP A 443 -13.84 -23.43 -31.32
C ASP A 443 -14.97 -24.45 -31.62
N ASP A 444 -15.30 -25.34 -30.67
CA ASP A 444 -16.40 -26.30 -30.82
C ASP A 444 -17.77 -25.60 -30.80
N LEU A 445 -17.83 -24.34 -30.37
CA LEU A 445 -19.03 -23.49 -30.41
C LEU A 445 -19.21 -22.74 -31.74
N ALA A 446 -18.43 -23.06 -32.78
CA ALA A 446 -18.46 -22.32 -34.04
C ALA A 446 -19.84 -22.35 -34.73
N PHE A 447 -20.60 -23.45 -34.59
CA PHE A 447 -21.95 -23.55 -35.14
C PHE A 447 -22.92 -22.54 -34.50
N PHE A 448 -22.77 -22.28 -33.20
CA PHE A 448 -23.61 -21.36 -32.45
C PHE A 448 -23.17 -19.91 -32.66
N SER A 449 -23.23 -19.44 -33.91
CA SER A 449 -23.03 -18.03 -34.27
C SER A 449 -24.17 -17.16 -33.72
N ALA A 450 -24.02 -15.83 -33.73
CA ALA A 450 -25.08 -14.93 -33.29
C ALA A 450 -26.39 -15.14 -34.08
N GLU A 451 -26.29 -15.35 -35.39
CA GLU A 451 -27.42 -15.65 -36.27
C GLU A 451 -28.12 -16.96 -35.85
N LYS A 452 -27.33 -18.00 -35.53
CA LYS A 452 -27.86 -19.30 -35.11
C LYS A 452 -28.46 -19.28 -33.72
N LEU A 453 -27.88 -18.52 -32.78
CA LEU A 453 -28.49 -18.31 -31.47
C LEU A 453 -29.86 -17.64 -31.61
N ASN A 454 -29.97 -16.60 -32.43
CA ASN A 454 -31.25 -15.94 -32.68
C ASN A 454 -32.28 -16.88 -33.32
N GLU A 455 -31.87 -17.67 -34.33
CA GLU A 455 -32.73 -18.66 -34.98
C GLU A 455 -33.25 -19.72 -33.98
N LEU A 456 -32.35 -20.33 -33.20
CA LEU A 456 -32.69 -21.39 -32.25
C LEU A 456 -33.54 -20.85 -31.09
N THR A 457 -33.30 -19.62 -30.65
CA THR A 457 -34.15 -18.94 -29.66
C THR A 457 -35.56 -18.74 -30.19
N ALA A 458 -35.73 -18.20 -31.41
CA ALA A 458 -37.06 -18.04 -32.01
C ALA A 458 -37.79 -19.39 -32.20
N ARG A 459 -37.05 -20.44 -32.57
CA ARG A 459 -37.56 -21.82 -32.63
C ARG A 459 -38.00 -22.32 -31.26
N THR A 460 -37.27 -21.99 -30.19
CA THR A 460 -37.61 -22.36 -28.80
C THR A 460 -38.93 -21.72 -28.36
N PHE A 461 -39.10 -20.41 -28.57
CA PHE A 461 -40.37 -19.71 -28.29
C PHE A 461 -41.55 -20.36 -29.02
N THR A 462 -41.37 -20.66 -30.31
CA THR A 462 -42.39 -21.33 -31.13
C THR A 462 -42.69 -22.74 -30.62
N ARG A 463 -41.65 -23.49 -30.25
CA ARG A 463 -41.74 -24.89 -29.82
C ARG A 463 -42.49 -25.04 -28.51
N LEU A 464 -42.18 -24.16 -27.55
CA LEU A 464 -42.81 -24.15 -26.22
C LEU A 464 -44.21 -23.51 -26.24
N LYS A 465 -44.60 -22.85 -27.34
CA LYS A 465 -45.91 -22.19 -27.51
C LYS A 465 -46.18 -21.13 -26.44
N VAL A 466 -45.16 -20.36 -26.09
CA VAL A 466 -45.21 -19.35 -25.02
C VAL A 466 -45.40 -17.95 -25.61
N GLY A 467 -46.04 -17.07 -24.84
CA GLY A 467 -46.31 -15.69 -25.23
C GLY A 467 -45.25 -14.72 -24.73
N SER A 468 -45.61 -13.43 -24.70
CA SER A 468 -44.76 -12.35 -24.17
C SER A 468 -44.61 -12.37 -22.65
N ASP A 469 -45.29 -13.27 -21.96
CA ASP A 469 -45.18 -13.51 -20.51
C ASP A 469 -43.91 -14.29 -20.13
N MET A 470 -43.24 -14.90 -21.11
CA MET A 470 -41.94 -15.54 -20.95
C MET A 470 -40.83 -14.77 -21.66
N SER A 471 -39.64 -14.82 -21.09
CA SER A 471 -38.42 -14.28 -21.67
C SER A 471 -37.31 -15.33 -21.67
N LEU A 472 -36.35 -15.17 -22.59
CA LEU A 472 -35.09 -15.91 -22.53
C LEU A 472 -34.42 -15.64 -21.19
N SER A 473 -34.12 -16.68 -20.44
CA SER A 473 -33.45 -16.56 -19.14
C SER A 473 -32.03 -17.10 -19.15
N ARG A 474 -31.74 -18.08 -20.02
CA ARG A 474 -30.42 -18.72 -20.06
C ARG A 474 -30.08 -19.39 -21.38
N TYR A 475 -28.79 -19.31 -21.74
CA TYR A 475 -28.14 -20.26 -22.64
C TYR A 475 -27.18 -21.15 -21.86
N THR A 476 -27.22 -22.47 -22.06
CA THR A 476 -26.23 -23.40 -21.48
C THR A 476 -25.57 -24.21 -22.58
N PHE A 477 -24.24 -24.16 -22.65
CA PHE A 477 -23.41 -24.91 -23.58
C PHE A 477 -22.66 -25.99 -22.82
N SER A 478 -22.87 -27.25 -23.17
CA SER A 478 -22.17 -28.39 -22.57
C SER A 478 -22.22 -29.61 -23.49
N ILE A 479 -21.41 -30.65 -23.22
CA ILE A 479 -21.59 -31.96 -23.89
C ILE A 479 -22.73 -32.77 -23.21
N GLY A 480 -23.21 -32.36 -22.03
CA GLY A 480 -24.28 -33.03 -21.28
C GLY A 480 -23.87 -34.34 -20.60
N GLN A 481 -24.47 -34.67 -19.43
CA GLN A 481 -24.39 -35.99 -18.78
C GLN A 481 -25.64 -36.31 -17.95
N LEU A 482 -25.93 -37.60 -17.80
CA LEU A 482 -26.96 -38.14 -16.92
C LEU A 482 -26.57 -37.91 -15.44
N MET A 483 -27.35 -37.06 -14.77
CA MET A 483 -27.35 -36.71 -13.34
C MET A 483 -26.14 -35.95 -12.80
N SER A 484 -26.41 -34.71 -12.39
CA SER A 484 -25.78 -34.12 -11.20
C SER A 484 -26.37 -34.76 -9.93
N PRO A 485 -25.66 -34.85 -8.79
CA PRO A 485 -26.18 -35.40 -7.53
C PRO A 485 -27.43 -34.69 -6.98
N ASP A 486 -27.73 -33.47 -7.46
CA ASP A 486 -28.92 -32.69 -7.12
C ASP A 486 -30.17 -33.06 -7.94
N GLY A 487 -30.06 -34.04 -8.84
CA GLY A 487 -31.16 -34.51 -9.68
C GLY A 487 -31.43 -33.66 -10.91
N SER A 488 -30.57 -32.68 -11.24
CA SER A 488 -30.67 -31.95 -12.51
C SER A 488 -30.23 -32.84 -13.68
N PHE A 489 -31.11 -32.94 -14.69
CA PHE A 489 -30.88 -33.69 -15.92
C PHE A 489 -30.26 -32.75 -16.95
N MET A 490 -29.01 -33.00 -17.37
CA MET A 490 -28.52 -32.51 -18.65
C MET A 490 -28.62 -33.62 -19.69
N VAL A 491 -29.18 -33.29 -20.84
CA VAL A 491 -29.38 -34.26 -21.92
C VAL A 491 -28.02 -34.58 -22.52
N PRO A 492 -27.55 -35.83 -22.46
CA PRO A 492 -26.27 -36.19 -23.06
C PRO A 492 -26.28 -35.88 -24.55
N SER A 493 -25.17 -35.33 -25.04
CA SER A 493 -24.99 -35.15 -26.46
C SER A 493 -25.07 -36.50 -27.19
N PRO A 494 -25.91 -36.63 -28.22
CA PRO A 494 -26.04 -37.88 -28.97
C PRO A 494 -24.77 -38.21 -29.78
N ASP A 495 -23.94 -37.22 -30.10
CA ASP A 495 -22.73 -37.37 -30.91
C ASP A 495 -21.43 -37.01 -30.15
N GLY A 496 -21.54 -36.75 -28.84
CA GLY A 496 -20.42 -36.36 -27.99
C GLY A 496 -19.90 -34.94 -28.26
N LYS A 497 -20.63 -34.12 -29.01
CA LYS A 497 -20.30 -32.71 -29.26
C LYS A 497 -21.11 -31.76 -28.40
N VAL A 498 -20.76 -30.47 -28.42
CA VAL A 498 -21.47 -29.46 -27.62
C VAL A 498 -22.93 -29.33 -28.05
N THR A 499 -23.81 -29.29 -27.05
CA THR A 499 -25.23 -29.00 -27.17
C THR A 499 -25.52 -27.60 -26.62
N LEU A 500 -26.62 -27.01 -27.06
CA LEU A 500 -27.15 -25.75 -26.56
C LEU A 500 -28.52 -25.99 -25.93
N GLU A 501 -28.65 -25.71 -24.64
CA GLU A 501 -29.94 -25.58 -23.99
C GLU A 501 -30.36 -24.11 -23.95
N ILE A 502 -31.60 -23.85 -24.39
CA ILE A 502 -32.23 -22.53 -24.33
C ILE A 502 -33.39 -22.62 -23.34
N ARG A 503 -33.33 -21.81 -22.28
CA ARG A 503 -34.34 -21.79 -21.22
C ARG A 503 -35.15 -20.49 -21.26
N LEU A 504 -36.47 -20.63 -21.22
CA LEU A 504 -37.42 -19.53 -21.11
C LEU A 504 -38.10 -19.58 -19.75
N GLU A 505 -38.23 -18.44 -19.09
CA GLU A 505 -38.89 -18.32 -17.79
C GLU A 505 -39.87 -17.14 -17.77
N GLY A 506 -40.95 -17.29 -16.99
CA GLY A 506 -41.87 -16.21 -16.68
C GLY A 506 -41.28 -15.22 -15.68
N GLN A 507 -41.89 -14.04 -15.56
CA GLN A 507 -41.43 -12.99 -14.63
C GLN A 507 -41.39 -13.41 -13.16
N ASP A 508 -42.19 -14.40 -12.77
CA ASP A 508 -42.25 -14.94 -11.41
C ASP A 508 -41.19 -16.02 -11.15
N GLY A 509 -40.49 -16.49 -12.18
CA GLY A 509 -39.49 -17.56 -12.13
C GLY A 509 -40.07 -18.96 -11.90
N TRP A 510 -41.40 -19.11 -11.77
CA TRP A 510 -42.05 -20.38 -11.43
C TRP A 510 -42.50 -21.17 -12.66
N LYS A 511 -42.87 -20.46 -13.74
CA LYS A 511 -43.14 -21.09 -15.04
C LYS A 511 -41.87 -21.07 -15.88
N GLY A 512 -41.47 -22.22 -16.42
CA GLY A 512 -40.27 -22.29 -17.23
C GLY A 512 -40.24 -23.52 -18.13
N GLY A 513 -39.83 -23.32 -19.38
CA GLY A 513 -39.62 -24.39 -20.34
C GLY A 513 -38.20 -24.33 -20.91
N ARG A 514 -37.74 -25.43 -21.48
CA ARG A 514 -36.43 -25.49 -22.15
C ARG A 514 -36.47 -26.37 -23.39
N VAL A 515 -35.61 -26.04 -24.34
CA VAL A 515 -35.32 -26.89 -25.50
C VAL A 515 -33.82 -27.05 -25.62
N THR A 516 -33.35 -28.27 -25.85
CA THR A 516 -31.94 -28.57 -26.08
C THR A 516 -31.72 -28.92 -27.55
N TYR A 517 -30.69 -28.32 -28.15
CA TYR A 517 -30.28 -28.53 -29.52
C TYR A 517 -28.88 -29.16 -29.60
N SER A 518 -28.66 -30.02 -30.60
CA SER A 518 -27.35 -30.58 -30.92
C SER A 518 -26.42 -29.53 -31.56
N SER A 519 -25.15 -29.92 -31.78
CA SER A 519 -24.16 -29.13 -32.52
C SER A 519 -24.52 -28.86 -33.99
N THR A 520 -25.61 -29.48 -34.51
CA THR A 520 -26.15 -29.26 -35.86
C THR A 520 -27.48 -28.51 -35.86
N GLY A 521 -28.02 -28.16 -34.68
CA GLY A 521 -29.29 -27.44 -34.52
C GLY A 521 -30.54 -28.34 -34.55
N GLU A 522 -30.36 -29.65 -34.47
CA GLU A 522 -31.45 -30.62 -34.29
C GLU A 522 -31.95 -30.58 -32.85
N GLU A 523 -33.27 -30.64 -32.66
CA GLU A 523 -33.89 -30.74 -31.32
C GLU A 523 -33.58 -32.13 -30.74
N ILE A 524 -33.02 -32.15 -29.53
CA ILE A 524 -32.67 -33.40 -28.83
C ILE A 524 -33.47 -33.61 -27.53
N ASP A 525 -34.05 -32.55 -26.95
CA ASP A 525 -34.93 -32.64 -25.78
C ASP A 525 -35.82 -31.39 -25.64
N VAL A 526 -36.99 -31.57 -25.00
CA VAL A 526 -37.95 -30.50 -24.71
C VAL A 526 -38.61 -30.72 -23.35
N VAL A 527 -38.61 -29.68 -22.52
CA VAL A 527 -39.43 -29.60 -21.30
C VAL A 527 -40.40 -28.44 -21.46
N MET A 528 -41.70 -28.75 -21.41
CA MET A 528 -42.76 -27.75 -21.54
C MET A 528 -42.94 -26.95 -20.23
N PRO A 529 -43.41 -25.68 -20.31
CA PRO A 529 -43.65 -24.79 -19.16
C PRO A 529 -44.61 -25.26 -18.08
#